data_AF-A0ABD4SSG2-F1
#
_entry.id   AF-A0ABD4SSG2-F1
#
_cell.length_a   1.000
_cell.length_b   1.000
_cell.length_c   1.000
_cell.angle_alpha   90.00
_cell.angle_beta   90.00
_cell.angle_gamma   90.00
#
_symmetry.space_group_name_H-M   'P 1'
#
loop_
_entity.id
_entity.type
_entity.pdbx_description
1 polymer ?
#
loop_
_entity_poly.entity_id
_entity_poly.type
_entity_poly.pdbx_seq_one_letter_code
_entity_poly.pdbx_strand_id
1 'polypeptide(L)'
;MINKFGNRLELQVAKTICMFNHKGGVSKTTTSFNLGWALADAGKKVLLVDLDSQCNLTGLVMGFGAIEETKLDAFYSSRENMTMRPIVDALINGKSPEQFMAYDSGKLLETKHPNLSLLPGHLDVADLDSQISVSLKIASGIPATRNIPGNLPKILQKVAGQSGADYVIYDLSPNVGGLNEVVLMSSDFFIVPCSPDYFCLQAIKSLEKNIKKWKREIERFKDDNDFNEADFSIRNSPIFIGTIHQRYRPRNDQPAKSFLRWIDTIRDEVNITLVPSLQKIGCVIDESRLSKILGGAGLQCYDLAHISDFNSLIAISQQLEKPIFALTDEEIKTVGKVFGHAEETMKDSRSNFLGVFQGLAERVLMLTN
;
A
#
# COMPACT_ATOMS: atom_id res chain seq x y z
N MET A 1 -26.16 7.16 -2.59
CA MET A 1 -27.38 6.60 -3.22
C MET A 1 -28.41 6.29 -2.13
N ILE A 2 -29.69 6.48 -2.39
CA ILE A 2 -30.78 6.11 -1.46
C ILE A 2 -31.38 4.81 -2.00
N ASN A 3 -31.56 3.78 -1.17
CA ASN A 3 -32.19 2.55 -1.62
C ASN A 3 -33.72 2.73 -1.76
N LYS A 4 -34.42 1.73 -2.33
CA LYS A 4 -35.89 1.75 -2.51
C LYS A 4 -36.71 1.96 -1.22
N PHE A 5 -36.07 1.93 -0.05
CA PHE A 5 -36.67 2.11 1.27
C PHE A 5 -36.34 3.45 1.94
N GLY A 6 -35.73 4.40 1.21
CA GLY A 6 -35.43 5.74 1.76
C GLY A 6 -34.22 5.78 2.69
N ASN A 7 -33.53 4.66 2.91
CA ASN A 7 -32.29 4.64 3.69
C ASN A 7 -31.15 5.20 2.82
N ARG A 8 -30.42 6.18 3.36
CA ARG A 8 -29.08 6.50 2.84
C ARG A 8 -28.29 5.20 2.91
N LEU A 9 -27.84 4.68 1.76
CA LEU A 9 -26.77 3.69 1.76
C LEU A 9 -25.57 4.41 2.37
N GLU A 10 -25.26 4.14 3.63
CA GLU A 10 -23.91 4.36 4.13
C GLU A 10 -23.01 3.55 3.20
N LEU A 11 -22.23 4.26 2.38
CA LEU A 11 -21.16 3.63 1.63
C LEU A 11 -20.28 2.98 2.70
N GLN A 12 -20.17 1.65 2.68
CA GLN A 12 -19.24 0.95 3.52
C GLN A 12 -17.85 1.52 3.21
N VAL A 13 -17.26 2.20 4.19
CA VAL A 13 -15.97 2.85 4.01
C VAL A 13 -14.91 1.75 4.02
N ALA A 14 -14.23 1.57 2.89
CA ALA A 14 -13.14 0.62 2.77
C ALA A 14 -12.02 0.95 3.77
N LYS A 15 -11.44 -0.08 4.39
CA LYS A 15 -10.29 0.08 5.30
C LYS A 15 -9.04 0.35 4.48
N THR A 16 -8.30 1.39 4.81
CA THR A 16 -7.13 1.84 4.05
C THR A 16 -5.83 1.45 4.74
N ILE A 17 -4.90 0.87 3.99
CA ILE A 17 -3.59 0.44 4.47
C ILE A 17 -2.50 1.04 3.58
N CYS A 18 -1.62 1.85 4.15
CA CYS A 18 -0.42 2.32 3.46
C CYS A 18 0.75 1.34 3.61
N MET A 19 1.41 1.05 2.50
CA MET A 19 2.70 0.38 2.47
C MET A 19 3.80 1.43 2.36
N PHE A 20 4.47 1.78 3.47
CA PHE A 20 5.41 2.91 3.47
C PHE A 20 6.77 2.59 4.10
N ASN A 21 7.81 2.95 3.35
CA ASN A 21 9.18 3.07 3.79
C ASN A 21 9.92 3.94 2.77
N HIS A 22 10.55 5.02 3.21
CA HIS A 22 11.27 5.94 2.32
C HIS A 22 12.59 5.37 1.79
N LYS A 23 12.95 4.14 2.20
CA LYS A 23 13.96 3.37 1.50
C LYS A 23 13.39 2.71 0.25
N GLY A 24 14.05 2.91 -0.89
CA GLY A 24 13.79 2.15 -2.12
C GLY A 24 14.17 0.66 -2.00
N GLY A 25 13.49 -0.20 -2.74
CA GLY A 25 13.87 -1.62 -2.85
C GLY A 25 13.61 -2.49 -1.62
N VAL A 26 12.69 -2.10 -0.72
CA VAL A 26 12.26 -2.90 0.44
C VAL A 26 11.03 -3.77 0.15
N SER A 27 10.74 -4.06 -1.13
CA SER A 27 9.57 -4.83 -1.59
C SER A 27 8.19 -4.24 -1.23
N LYS A 28 8.02 -2.91 -1.21
CA LYS A 28 6.70 -2.27 -1.00
C LYS A 28 5.67 -2.76 -2.02
N THR A 29 5.89 -2.44 -3.30
CA THR A 29 5.05 -2.83 -4.42
C THR A 29 4.74 -4.32 -4.48
N THR A 30 5.78 -5.16 -4.34
CA THR A 30 5.60 -6.61 -4.37
C THR A 30 4.75 -7.08 -3.19
N THR A 31 4.96 -6.52 -1.99
CA THR A 31 4.15 -6.87 -0.82
C THR A 31 2.71 -6.35 -0.97
N SER A 32 2.51 -5.14 -1.52
CA SER A 32 1.18 -4.58 -1.81
C SER A 32 0.37 -5.52 -2.69
N PHE A 33 0.95 -6.00 -3.81
CA PHE A 33 0.29 -6.93 -4.72
C PHE A 33 -0.02 -8.28 -4.06
N ASN A 34 0.97 -8.89 -3.40
CA ASN A 34 0.80 -10.22 -2.80
C ASN A 34 -0.14 -10.21 -1.58
N LEU A 35 -0.09 -9.17 -0.73
CA LEU A 35 -1.03 -8.99 0.39
C LEU A 35 -2.44 -8.73 -0.13
N GLY A 36 -2.59 -7.89 -1.15
CA GLY A 36 -3.89 -7.63 -1.76
C GLY A 36 -4.52 -8.89 -2.31
N TRP A 37 -3.72 -9.73 -2.98
CA TRP A 37 -4.18 -11.03 -3.45
C TRP A 37 -4.57 -11.98 -2.31
N ALA A 38 -3.74 -12.09 -1.26
CA ALA A 38 -4.05 -12.98 -0.13
C ALA A 38 -5.30 -12.55 0.66
N LEU A 39 -5.55 -11.23 0.78
CA LEU A 39 -6.81 -10.71 1.31
C LEU A 39 -7.99 -11.05 0.39
N ALA A 40 -7.77 -11.05 -0.92
CA ALA A 40 -8.78 -11.41 -1.91
C ALA A 40 -9.11 -12.90 -1.89
N ASP A 41 -8.11 -13.77 -1.70
CA ASP A 41 -8.28 -15.21 -1.43
C ASP A 41 -9.08 -15.45 -0.14
N ALA A 42 -8.90 -14.58 0.87
CA ALA A 42 -9.69 -14.58 2.12
C ALA A 42 -11.10 -13.98 1.94
N GLY A 43 -11.55 -13.75 0.71
CA GLY A 43 -12.90 -13.32 0.36
C GLY A 43 -13.16 -11.82 0.46
N LYS A 44 -12.12 -10.99 0.60
CA LYS A 44 -12.26 -9.53 0.61
C LYS A 44 -12.21 -8.95 -0.78
N LYS A 45 -12.99 -7.90 -1.04
CA LYS A 45 -12.79 -7.06 -2.22
C LYS A 45 -11.68 -6.06 -1.94
N VAL A 46 -10.63 -6.09 -2.75
CA VAL A 46 -9.44 -5.28 -2.54
C VAL A 46 -9.19 -4.37 -3.73
N LEU A 47 -8.97 -3.09 -3.44
CA LEU A 47 -8.47 -2.11 -4.39
C LEU A 47 -7.00 -1.81 -4.10
N LEU A 48 -6.14 -2.10 -5.06
CA LEU A 48 -4.78 -1.59 -5.08
C LEU A 48 -4.78 -0.19 -5.67
N VAL A 49 -3.94 0.71 -5.16
CA VAL A 49 -3.75 2.04 -5.73
C VAL A 49 -2.26 2.33 -5.85
N ASP A 50 -1.82 2.57 -7.07
CA ASP A 50 -0.42 2.90 -7.36
C ASP A 50 -0.22 4.42 -7.31
N LEU A 51 0.48 4.88 -6.28
CA LEU A 51 0.78 6.29 -6.05
C LEU A 51 2.28 6.58 -6.19
N ASP A 52 3.04 5.64 -6.75
CA ASP A 52 4.40 5.89 -7.19
C ASP A 52 4.39 6.32 -8.67
N SER A 53 4.98 7.47 -8.99
CA SER A 53 5.07 7.93 -10.37
C SER A 53 5.86 6.97 -11.26
N GLN A 54 6.69 6.10 -10.67
CA GLN A 54 7.38 5.02 -11.40
C GLN A 54 6.43 3.91 -11.89
N CYS A 55 5.18 3.89 -11.45
CA CYS A 55 4.14 2.97 -11.90
C CYS A 55 4.52 1.48 -11.75
N ASN A 56 5.34 1.14 -10.75
CA ASN A 56 5.86 -0.22 -10.57
C ASN A 56 4.74 -1.23 -10.28
N LEU A 57 3.73 -0.84 -9.50
CA LEU A 57 2.60 -1.72 -9.21
C LEU A 57 1.74 -1.93 -10.45
N THR A 58 1.53 -0.86 -11.22
CA THR A 58 0.82 -0.88 -12.50
C THR A 58 1.50 -1.82 -13.49
N GLY A 59 2.82 -1.67 -13.67
CA GLY A 59 3.59 -2.57 -14.52
C GLY A 59 3.55 -4.03 -14.04
N LEU A 60 3.59 -4.25 -12.71
CA LEU A 60 3.49 -5.60 -12.14
C LEU A 60 2.13 -6.27 -12.45
N VAL A 61 1.04 -5.52 -12.44
CA VAL A 61 -0.32 -6.02 -12.71
C VAL A 61 -0.58 -6.18 -14.21
N MET A 62 -0.07 -5.28 -15.05
CA MET A 62 -0.20 -5.34 -16.52
C MET A 62 0.77 -6.34 -17.18
N GLY A 63 1.78 -6.80 -16.43
CA GLY A 63 2.78 -7.76 -16.91
C GLY A 63 3.55 -7.26 -18.13
N PHE A 64 3.87 -8.17 -19.06
CA PHE A 64 4.58 -7.84 -20.29
C PHE A 64 3.80 -6.89 -21.21
N GLY A 65 2.48 -6.73 -21.01
CA GLY A 65 1.68 -5.75 -21.74
C GLY A 65 2.13 -4.30 -21.52
N ALA A 66 2.76 -3.99 -20.38
CA ALA A 66 3.32 -2.68 -20.09
C ALA A 66 4.67 -2.39 -20.77
N ILE A 67 5.34 -3.41 -21.32
CA ILE A 67 6.66 -3.25 -21.97
C ILE A 67 6.51 -2.71 -23.40
N GLU A 68 5.35 -2.92 -24.02
CA GLU A 68 5.04 -2.34 -25.33
C GLU A 68 4.52 -0.90 -25.15
N GLU A 69 5.38 0.08 -25.43
CA GLU A 69 5.09 1.52 -25.32
C GLU A 69 3.76 1.91 -25.99
N THR A 70 3.49 1.37 -27.19
CA THR A 70 2.24 1.62 -27.92
C THR A 70 0.99 1.11 -27.21
N LYS A 71 1.08 -0.03 -26.50
CA LYS A 71 -0.04 -0.57 -25.70
C LYS A 71 -0.24 0.24 -24.43
N LEU A 72 0.85 0.68 -23.79
CA LEU A 72 0.79 1.50 -22.59
C LEU A 72 0.20 2.89 -22.88
N ASP A 73 0.60 3.52 -23.99
CA ASP A 73 0.03 4.79 -24.44
C ASP A 73 -1.46 4.67 -24.76
N ALA A 74 -1.85 3.60 -25.45
CA ALA A 74 -3.26 3.31 -25.75
C ALA A 74 -4.06 3.08 -24.45
N PHE A 75 -3.46 2.38 -23.48
CA PHE A 75 -4.07 2.15 -22.17
C PHE A 75 -4.33 3.46 -21.42
N TYR A 76 -3.34 4.34 -21.32
CA TYR A 76 -3.48 5.63 -20.62
C TYR A 76 -4.33 6.67 -21.37
N SER A 77 -4.42 6.55 -22.70
CA SER A 77 -5.25 7.44 -23.52
C SER A 77 -6.71 6.99 -23.62
N SER A 78 -7.01 5.75 -23.23
CA SER A 78 -8.36 5.22 -23.26
C SER A 78 -9.24 5.88 -22.18
N ARG A 79 -10.41 6.37 -22.58
CA ARG A 79 -11.44 6.86 -21.66
C ARG A 79 -12.18 5.73 -20.93
N GLU A 80 -11.98 4.49 -21.36
CA GLU A 80 -12.56 3.32 -20.69
C GLU A 80 -11.83 2.96 -19.40
N ASN A 81 -10.61 3.47 -19.20
CA ASN A 81 -9.77 3.13 -18.06
C ASN A 81 -9.70 4.30 -17.07
N MET A 82 -10.00 4.01 -15.80
CA MET A 82 -9.72 4.93 -14.71
C MET A 82 -8.26 4.76 -14.29
N THR A 83 -7.51 5.85 -14.26
CA THR A 83 -6.11 5.90 -13.81
C THR A 83 -5.90 7.11 -12.90
N MET A 84 -4.69 7.25 -12.33
CA MET A 84 -4.34 8.42 -11.55
C MET A 84 -4.32 9.71 -12.38
N ARG A 85 -4.12 9.66 -13.71
CA ARG A 85 -4.03 10.87 -14.55
C ARG A 85 -5.29 11.75 -14.50
N PRO A 86 -6.51 11.24 -14.78
CA PRO A 86 -7.73 12.03 -14.61
C PRO A 86 -7.93 12.60 -13.20
N ILE A 87 -7.45 11.90 -12.16
CA ILE A 87 -7.51 12.37 -10.77
C ILE A 87 -6.54 13.54 -10.56
N VAL A 88 -5.30 13.41 -11.04
CA VAL A 88 -4.29 14.48 -11.01
C VAL A 88 -4.83 15.72 -11.73
N ASP A 89 -5.34 15.56 -12.96
CA ASP A 89 -5.93 16.64 -13.75
C ASP A 89 -7.09 17.30 -13.02
N ALA A 90 -7.96 16.52 -12.39
CA ALA A 90 -9.09 17.04 -11.63
C ALA A 90 -8.62 17.88 -10.42
N LEU A 91 -7.63 17.40 -9.68
CA LEU A 91 -7.10 18.10 -8.51
C LEU A 91 -6.37 19.39 -8.89
N ILE A 92 -5.48 19.34 -9.88
CA ILE A 92 -4.71 20.51 -10.33
C ILE A 92 -5.64 21.59 -10.91
N ASN A 93 -6.69 21.20 -11.63
CA ASN A 93 -7.67 22.13 -12.18
C ASN A 93 -8.79 22.52 -11.18
N GLY A 94 -8.65 22.15 -9.90
CA GLY A 94 -9.57 22.57 -8.84
C GLY A 94 -10.97 21.97 -8.92
N LYS A 95 -11.16 20.85 -9.61
CA LYS A 95 -12.45 20.14 -9.65
C LYS A 95 -12.74 19.54 -8.27
N SER A 96 -13.99 19.63 -7.83
CA SER A 96 -14.41 18.96 -6.60
C SER A 96 -14.50 17.44 -6.78
N PRO A 97 -14.42 16.64 -5.69
CA PRO A 97 -14.64 15.20 -5.76
C PRO A 97 -15.99 14.85 -6.37
N GLU A 98 -17.05 15.61 -6.06
CA GLU A 98 -18.39 15.41 -6.61
C GLU A 98 -18.43 15.64 -8.13
N GLN A 99 -17.76 16.69 -8.61
CA GLN A 99 -17.62 16.93 -10.05
C GLN A 99 -16.83 15.83 -10.73
N PHE A 100 -15.74 15.37 -10.12
CA PHE A 100 -14.94 14.27 -10.66
C PHE A 100 -15.77 12.99 -10.79
N MET A 101 -16.51 12.60 -9.75
CA MET A 101 -17.33 11.38 -9.78
C MET A 101 -18.59 11.49 -10.67
N ALA A 102 -19.00 12.69 -11.08
CA ALA A 102 -20.21 12.88 -11.88
C ALA A 102 -20.02 12.48 -13.36
N TYR A 103 -18.78 12.43 -13.83
CA TYR A 103 -18.46 11.94 -15.17
C TYR A 103 -18.17 10.44 -15.11
N ASP A 104 -18.48 9.72 -16.18
CA ASP A 104 -18.05 8.33 -16.34
C ASP A 104 -16.52 8.29 -16.35
N SER A 105 -15.94 7.87 -15.22
CA SER A 105 -14.51 7.99 -14.91
C SER A 105 -13.69 6.79 -15.42
N GLY A 106 -14.30 5.92 -16.22
CA GLY A 106 -13.69 4.68 -16.69
C GLY A 106 -13.76 3.56 -15.65
N LYS A 107 -13.27 2.39 -16.01
CA LYS A 107 -13.21 1.19 -15.17
C LYS A 107 -11.83 1.05 -14.54
N LEU A 108 -11.81 0.52 -13.32
CA LEU A 108 -10.56 0.07 -12.70
C LEU A 108 -9.97 -1.09 -13.51
N LEU A 109 -8.65 -1.27 -13.41
CA LEU A 109 -7.98 -2.40 -14.04
C LEU A 109 -8.24 -3.66 -13.22
N GLU A 110 -8.93 -4.63 -13.82
CA GLU A 110 -9.14 -5.94 -13.22
C GLU A 110 -7.85 -6.77 -13.24
N THR A 111 -7.57 -7.48 -12.16
CA THR A 111 -6.45 -8.43 -12.11
C THR A 111 -6.91 -9.83 -12.52
N LYS A 112 -6.00 -10.82 -12.52
CA LYS A 112 -6.37 -12.23 -12.68
C LYS A 112 -7.20 -12.79 -11.51
N HIS A 113 -7.32 -12.07 -10.40
CA HIS A 113 -8.17 -12.45 -9.27
C HIS A 113 -9.46 -11.61 -9.25
N PRO A 114 -10.66 -12.22 -9.21
CA PRO A 114 -11.94 -11.52 -9.41
C PRO A 114 -12.31 -10.51 -8.30
N ASN A 115 -11.71 -10.64 -7.11
CA ASN A 115 -11.91 -9.70 -6.01
C ASN A 115 -10.75 -8.70 -5.85
N LEU A 116 -9.82 -8.62 -6.80
CA LEU A 116 -8.67 -7.73 -6.75
C LEU A 116 -8.65 -6.85 -8.00
N SER A 117 -8.72 -5.54 -7.78
CA SER A 117 -8.65 -4.51 -8.81
C SER A 117 -7.53 -3.52 -8.51
N LEU A 118 -7.09 -2.79 -9.53
CA LEU A 118 -6.07 -1.77 -9.44
C LEU A 118 -6.61 -0.43 -9.97
N LEU A 119 -6.36 0.64 -9.22
CA LEU A 119 -6.31 2.01 -9.76
C LEU A 119 -4.87 2.26 -10.25
N PRO A 120 -4.63 2.22 -11.57
CA PRO A 120 -3.30 2.37 -12.15
C PRO A 120 -2.70 3.75 -11.87
N GLY A 121 -1.39 3.77 -11.65
CA GLY A 121 -0.59 4.96 -11.47
C GLY A 121 -0.42 5.74 -12.76
N HIS A 122 0.27 6.88 -12.68
CA HIS A 122 0.68 7.64 -13.86
C HIS A 122 1.90 8.51 -13.51
N LEU A 123 2.71 8.87 -14.51
CA LEU A 123 3.89 9.70 -14.33
C LEU A 123 3.54 11.07 -13.70
N ASP A 124 2.41 11.66 -14.09
CA ASP A 124 1.87 12.94 -13.58
C ASP A 124 1.60 12.96 -12.06
N VAL A 125 1.63 11.80 -11.38
CA VAL A 125 1.60 11.74 -9.91
C VAL A 125 2.78 12.52 -9.30
N ALA A 126 3.91 12.64 -10.01
CA ALA A 126 5.05 13.47 -9.58
C ALA A 126 4.70 14.97 -9.52
N ASP A 127 3.88 15.46 -10.46
CA ASP A 127 3.42 16.85 -10.46
C ASP A 127 2.45 17.08 -9.31
N LEU A 128 1.55 16.12 -9.06
CA LEU A 128 0.62 16.18 -7.93
C LEU A 128 1.36 16.24 -6.58
N ASP A 129 2.42 15.44 -6.39
CA ASP A 129 3.25 15.47 -5.17
C ASP A 129 3.87 16.86 -4.92
N SER A 130 4.39 17.47 -6.00
CA SER A 130 4.94 18.82 -5.95
C SER A 130 3.88 19.86 -5.59
N GLN A 131 2.70 19.77 -6.20
CA GLN A 131 1.58 20.69 -5.95
C GLN A 131 1.02 20.55 -4.53
N ILE A 132 0.90 19.33 -4.00
CA ILE A 132 0.48 19.09 -2.61
C ILE A 132 1.49 19.71 -1.65
N SER A 133 2.79 19.48 -1.87
CA SER A 133 3.86 19.99 -1.02
C SER A 133 3.88 21.53 -0.91
N VAL A 134 3.54 22.22 -2.00
CA VAL A 134 3.38 23.68 -2.04
C VAL A 134 2.07 24.08 -1.36
N SER A 135 0.96 23.42 -1.72
CA SER A 135 -0.39 23.74 -1.22
C SER A 135 -0.51 23.66 0.29
N LEU A 136 0.12 22.65 0.92
CA LEU A 136 0.14 22.50 2.38
C LEU A 136 0.74 23.72 3.11
N LYS A 137 1.62 24.48 2.45
CA LYS A 137 2.33 25.62 3.06
C LYS A 137 1.66 26.96 2.82
N ILE A 138 0.96 27.12 1.70
CA ILE A 138 0.43 28.43 1.27
C ILE A 138 -1.10 28.54 1.40
N ALA A 139 -1.79 27.45 1.73
CA ALA A 139 -3.25 27.40 1.76
C ALA A 139 -3.91 28.45 2.66
N SER A 140 -3.29 28.82 3.79
CA SER A 140 -3.78 29.90 4.66
C SER A 140 -3.87 31.25 3.94
N GLY A 141 -2.91 31.55 3.05
CA GLY A 141 -2.89 32.78 2.25
C GLY A 141 -3.61 32.66 0.91
N ILE A 142 -3.75 31.44 0.37
CA ILE A 142 -4.41 31.17 -0.91
C ILE A 142 -5.42 30.02 -0.71
N PRO A 143 -6.64 30.31 -0.20
CA PRO A 143 -7.60 29.28 0.19
C PRO A 143 -7.98 28.29 -0.91
N ALA A 144 -7.85 28.68 -2.19
CA ALA A 144 -8.13 27.77 -3.30
C ALA A 144 -7.19 26.54 -3.34
N THR A 145 -5.94 26.66 -2.84
CA THR A 145 -4.96 25.56 -2.89
C THR A 145 -5.22 24.49 -1.84
N ARG A 146 -6.00 24.79 -0.79
CA ARG A 146 -6.33 23.81 0.27
C ARG A 146 -7.09 22.59 -0.25
N ASN A 147 -7.77 22.75 -1.39
CA ASN A 147 -8.57 21.71 -2.00
C ASN A 147 -7.71 20.57 -2.57
N ILE A 148 -6.47 20.83 -3.02
CA ILE A 148 -5.61 19.80 -3.61
C ILE A 148 -5.28 18.69 -2.60
N PRO A 149 -4.68 18.97 -1.43
CA PRO A 149 -4.42 17.95 -0.41
C PRO A 149 -5.72 17.38 0.19
N GLY A 150 -6.76 18.20 0.36
CA GLY A 150 -8.03 17.76 0.97
C GLY A 150 -8.87 16.85 0.08
N ASN A 151 -8.84 17.04 -1.25
CA ASN A 151 -9.70 16.30 -2.17
C ASN A 151 -9.11 14.96 -2.59
N LEU A 152 -7.78 14.80 -2.60
CA LEU A 152 -7.15 13.53 -3.03
C LEU A 152 -7.68 12.33 -2.23
N PRO A 153 -7.65 12.30 -0.89
CA PRO A 153 -8.15 11.15 -0.13
C PRO A 153 -9.66 10.96 -0.31
N LYS A 154 -10.43 12.05 -0.45
CA LYS A 154 -11.87 11.99 -0.70
C LYS A 154 -12.21 11.38 -2.06
N ILE A 155 -11.44 11.68 -3.10
CA ILE A 155 -11.58 11.03 -4.42
C ILE A 155 -11.24 9.55 -4.31
N LEU A 156 -10.10 9.18 -3.69
CA LEU A 156 -9.70 7.79 -3.53
C LEU A 156 -10.75 6.97 -2.75
N GLN A 157 -11.33 7.52 -1.69
CA GLN A 157 -12.43 6.89 -0.94
C GLN A 157 -13.69 6.72 -1.79
N LYS A 158 -14.05 7.70 -2.64
CA LYS A 158 -15.21 7.57 -3.54
C LYS A 158 -14.98 6.53 -4.62
N VAL A 159 -13.78 6.43 -5.18
CA VAL A 159 -13.39 5.38 -6.14
C VAL A 159 -13.50 4.00 -5.47
N ALA A 160 -12.95 3.84 -4.27
CA ALA A 160 -13.07 2.60 -3.49
C ALA A 160 -14.54 2.24 -3.16
N GLY A 161 -15.36 3.24 -2.82
CA GLY A 161 -16.78 3.04 -2.56
C GLY A 161 -17.57 2.60 -3.80
N GLN A 162 -17.19 3.08 -4.99
CA GLN A 162 -17.80 2.64 -6.25
C GLN A 162 -17.42 1.21 -6.65
N SER A 163 -16.19 0.78 -6.36
CA SER A 163 -15.76 -0.60 -6.60
C SER A 163 -16.31 -1.58 -5.56
N GLY A 164 -16.84 -1.09 -4.45
CA GLY A 164 -17.32 -1.90 -3.34
C GLY A 164 -16.17 -2.61 -2.61
N ALA A 165 -15.00 -1.98 -2.55
CA ALA A 165 -13.84 -2.52 -1.88
C ALA A 165 -14.06 -2.59 -0.35
N ASP A 166 -13.64 -3.69 0.26
CA ASP A 166 -13.52 -3.82 1.72
C ASP A 166 -12.20 -3.21 2.21
N TYR A 167 -11.14 -3.35 1.39
CA TYR A 167 -9.79 -2.86 1.69
C TYR A 167 -9.22 -2.07 0.51
N VAL A 168 -8.44 -1.02 0.83
CA VAL A 168 -7.61 -0.29 -0.11
C VAL A 168 -6.16 -0.38 0.35
N ILE A 169 -5.26 -0.78 -0.54
CA ILE A 169 -3.82 -0.79 -0.29
C ILE A 169 -3.16 0.30 -1.14
N TYR A 170 -2.57 1.29 -0.48
CA TYR A 170 -1.81 2.36 -1.11
C TYR A 170 -0.33 1.96 -1.24
N ASP A 171 0.16 1.83 -2.48
CA ASP A 171 1.58 1.66 -2.76
C ASP A 171 2.23 3.02 -2.96
N LEU A 172 3.05 3.42 -1.98
CA LEU A 172 3.67 4.75 -1.94
C LEU A 172 5.11 4.71 -2.45
N SER A 173 5.52 5.82 -3.07
CA SER A 173 6.90 6.04 -3.50
C SER A 173 7.87 6.07 -2.29
N PRO A 174 9.19 5.89 -2.50
CA PRO A 174 10.16 6.04 -1.41
C PRO A 174 10.42 7.50 -1.01
N ASN A 175 9.78 8.49 -1.63
CA ASN A 175 10.04 9.88 -1.30
C ASN A 175 9.40 10.29 0.05
N VAL A 176 9.80 11.45 0.57
CA VAL A 176 9.20 12.08 1.77
C VAL A 176 8.50 13.37 1.32
N GLY A 177 7.63 13.24 0.31
CA GLY A 177 6.87 14.33 -0.30
C GLY A 177 5.47 14.52 0.31
N GLY A 178 4.80 15.59 -0.13
CA GLY A 178 3.47 15.97 0.33
C GLY A 178 2.37 14.96 0.00
N LEU A 179 2.48 14.21 -1.11
CA LEU A 179 1.52 13.16 -1.44
C LEU A 179 1.60 12.03 -0.42
N ASN A 180 2.80 11.55 -0.11
CA ASN A 180 3.00 10.50 0.89
C ASN A 180 2.55 10.96 2.28
N GLU A 181 2.80 12.22 2.63
CA GLU A 181 2.29 12.85 3.85
C GLU A 181 0.76 12.80 3.91
N VAL A 182 0.07 13.32 2.90
CA VAL A 182 -1.40 13.40 2.85
C VAL A 182 -2.02 12.00 2.87
N VAL A 183 -1.53 11.08 2.05
CA VAL A 183 -2.13 9.75 1.92
C VAL A 183 -1.89 8.91 3.17
N LEU A 184 -0.68 8.96 3.74
CA LEU A 184 -0.39 8.26 4.99
C LEU A 184 -1.21 8.85 6.13
N MET A 185 -1.27 10.18 6.29
CA MET A 185 -2.08 10.82 7.35
C MET A 185 -3.59 10.63 7.17
N SER A 186 -4.04 10.30 5.96
CA SER A 186 -5.46 10.01 5.67
C SER A 186 -5.84 8.54 5.87
N SER A 187 -4.87 7.64 5.99
CA SER A 187 -5.12 6.21 6.04
C SER A 187 -5.48 5.72 7.46
N ASP A 188 -6.20 4.61 7.52
CA ASP A 188 -6.55 3.95 8.78
C ASP A 188 -5.31 3.29 9.39
N PHE A 189 -4.55 2.57 8.57
CA PHE A 189 -3.41 1.79 9.00
C PHE A 189 -2.20 1.99 8.10
N PHE A 190 -1.02 1.67 8.61
CA PHE A 190 0.16 1.51 7.78
C PHE A 190 1.08 0.39 8.26
N ILE A 191 1.75 -0.22 7.29
CA ILE A 191 2.74 -1.28 7.46
C ILE A 191 4.07 -0.77 6.91
N VAL A 192 5.17 -1.13 7.58
CA VAL A 192 6.53 -0.75 7.15
C VAL A 192 7.30 -1.98 6.67
N PRO A 193 7.45 -2.18 5.34
CA PRO A 193 8.35 -3.20 4.82
C PRO A 193 9.81 -2.85 5.12
N CYS A 194 10.57 -3.83 5.56
CA CYS A 194 11.94 -3.68 6.01
C CYS A 194 12.87 -4.62 5.25
N SER A 195 14.06 -4.14 4.88
CA SER A 195 15.14 -5.00 4.40
C SER A 195 16.26 -5.08 5.44
N PRO A 196 16.96 -6.21 5.58
CA PRO A 196 17.92 -6.43 6.67
C PRO A 196 19.27 -5.79 6.36
N ASP A 197 19.33 -4.46 6.43
CA ASP A 197 20.55 -3.68 6.23
C ASP A 197 20.52 -2.31 6.93
N TYR A 198 21.69 -1.66 6.95
CA TYR A 198 21.90 -0.36 7.59
C TYR A 198 21.00 0.76 7.06
N PHE A 199 20.73 0.80 5.75
CA PHE A 199 19.92 1.87 5.18
C PHE A 199 18.47 1.75 5.61
N CYS A 200 17.97 0.53 5.82
CA CYS A 200 16.63 0.34 6.36
C CYS A 200 16.53 0.82 7.81
N LEU A 201 17.56 0.55 8.63
CA LEU A 201 17.65 1.08 9.99
C LEU A 201 17.60 2.62 10.00
N GLN A 202 18.37 3.28 9.12
CA GLN A 202 18.31 4.74 8.96
C GLN A 202 16.93 5.22 8.54
N ALA A 203 16.25 4.46 7.68
CA ALA A 203 14.91 4.79 7.25
C ALA A 203 13.88 4.68 8.38
N ILE A 204 13.98 3.70 9.30
CA ILE A 204 13.11 3.65 10.49
C ILE A 204 13.33 4.89 11.38
N LYS A 205 14.58 5.30 11.60
CA LYS A 205 14.91 6.50 12.39
C LYS A 205 14.35 7.79 11.81
N SER A 206 14.41 7.93 10.50
CA SER A 206 13.88 9.10 9.80
C SER A 206 12.34 9.05 9.71
N LEU A 207 11.75 7.87 9.59
CA LEU A 207 10.29 7.69 9.58
C LEU A 207 9.63 8.24 10.85
N GLU A 208 10.22 7.97 12.03
CA GLU A 208 9.75 8.50 13.32
C GLU A 208 9.65 10.04 13.31
N LYS A 209 10.68 10.70 12.77
CA LYS A 209 10.72 12.16 12.65
C LYS A 209 9.69 12.67 11.64
N ASN A 210 9.55 12.00 10.50
CA ASN A 210 8.64 12.39 9.44
C ASN A 210 7.18 12.30 9.87
N ILE A 211 6.76 11.19 10.50
CA ILE A 211 5.36 11.04 10.95
C ILE A 211 4.98 12.12 11.96
N LYS A 212 5.87 12.45 12.92
CA LYS A 212 5.64 13.55 13.88
C LYS A 212 5.64 14.93 13.25
N LYS A 213 6.40 15.12 12.18
CA LYS A 213 6.41 16.37 11.40
C LYS A 213 5.07 16.50 10.66
N TRP A 214 4.72 15.50 9.87
CA TRP A 214 3.49 15.41 9.08
C TRP A 214 2.23 15.55 9.94
N LYS A 215 2.17 14.89 11.10
CA LYS A 215 1.02 15.05 12.00
C LYS A 215 0.81 16.51 12.41
N ARG A 216 1.89 17.22 12.78
CA ARG A 216 1.84 18.65 13.15
C ARG A 216 1.52 19.56 11.97
N GLU A 217 2.04 19.24 10.79
CA GLU A 217 1.79 19.99 9.56
C GLU A 217 0.32 19.88 9.15
N ILE A 218 -0.25 18.68 9.19
CA ILE A 218 -1.67 18.45 8.91
C ILE A 218 -2.57 19.04 10.00
N GLU A 219 -2.20 18.97 11.28
CA GLU A 219 -2.92 19.66 12.38
C GLU A 219 -3.03 21.17 12.08
N ARG A 220 -1.90 21.83 11.82
CA ARG A 220 -1.89 23.26 11.47
C ARG A 220 -2.66 23.56 10.20
N PHE A 221 -2.49 22.72 9.17
CA PHE A 221 -3.22 22.87 7.92
C PHE A 221 -4.74 22.79 8.15
N LYS A 222 -5.21 21.91 9.03
CA LYS A 222 -6.63 21.83 9.41
C LYS A 222 -7.10 23.09 10.13
N ASP A 223 -6.34 23.53 11.13
CA ASP A 223 -6.66 24.69 11.96
C ASP A 223 -6.68 25.99 11.14
N ASP A 224 -5.65 26.23 10.32
CA ASP A 224 -5.48 27.47 9.53
C ASP A 224 -6.50 27.62 8.39
N ASN A 225 -7.22 26.54 8.05
CA ASN A 225 -8.16 26.51 6.94
C ASN A 225 -9.61 26.24 7.37
N ASP A 226 -9.91 26.29 8.67
CA ASP A 226 -11.25 26.08 9.24
C ASP A 226 -11.93 24.79 8.73
N PHE A 227 -11.16 23.71 8.60
CA PHE A 227 -11.71 22.44 8.13
C PHE A 227 -12.54 21.79 9.24
N ASN A 228 -13.87 21.73 9.05
CA ASN A 228 -14.74 20.92 9.90
C ASN A 228 -14.45 19.43 9.69
N GLU A 229 -14.34 18.67 10.79
CA GLU A 229 -14.02 17.23 10.76
C GLU A 229 -15.00 16.40 9.93
N ALA A 230 -16.25 16.85 9.76
CA ALA A 230 -17.27 16.18 8.97
C ALA A 230 -16.99 16.20 7.45
N ASP A 231 -16.24 17.19 6.95
CA ASP A 231 -16.02 17.40 5.51
C ASP A 231 -14.59 17.12 5.05
N PHE A 232 -13.64 17.01 5.98
CA PHE A 232 -12.22 16.82 5.68
C PHE A 232 -11.78 15.35 5.80
N SER A 233 -11.29 14.77 4.70
CA SER A 233 -10.97 13.34 4.64
C SER A 233 -9.66 12.93 5.31
N ILE A 234 -8.79 13.88 5.69
CA ILE A 234 -7.54 13.57 6.39
C ILE A 234 -7.80 13.46 7.89
N ARG A 235 -7.81 12.23 8.39
CA ARG A 235 -8.05 11.94 9.81
C ARG A 235 -6.87 12.32 10.70
N ASN A 236 -5.65 12.29 10.14
CA ASN A 236 -4.40 12.62 10.83
C ASN A 236 -4.06 11.70 12.02
N SER A 237 -4.50 10.44 11.93
CA SER A 237 -4.29 9.43 12.97
C SER A 237 -4.06 8.03 12.40
N PRO A 238 -3.08 7.85 11.48
CA PRO A 238 -2.80 6.53 10.93
C PRO A 238 -2.20 5.60 11.99
N ILE A 239 -2.74 4.38 12.07
CA ILE A 239 -2.33 3.40 13.08
C ILE A 239 -1.23 2.48 12.52
N PHE A 240 -0.05 2.54 13.13
CA PHE A 240 1.02 1.58 12.85
C PHE A 240 0.63 0.19 13.36
N ILE A 241 0.58 -0.80 12.46
CA ILE A 241 0.21 -2.18 12.81
C ILE A 241 1.38 -3.16 12.75
N GLY A 242 2.54 -2.75 12.20
CA GLY A 242 3.77 -3.54 12.27
C GLY A 242 4.66 -3.46 11.03
N THR A 243 5.69 -4.29 11.04
CA THR A 243 6.71 -4.40 10.00
C THR A 243 6.67 -5.73 9.28
N ILE A 244 7.23 -5.77 8.08
CA ILE A 244 7.43 -7.01 7.31
C ILE A 244 8.91 -7.10 6.95
N HIS A 245 9.62 -8.13 7.42
CA HIS A 245 11.04 -8.29 7.14
C HIS A 245 11.27 -9.12 5.88
N GLN A 246 11.96 -8.54 4.91
CA GLN A 246 12.29 -9.14 3.62
C GLN A 246 13.64 -9.88 3.66
N ARG A 247 13.92 -10.67 2.62
CA ARG A 247 15.18 -11.41 2.44
C ARG A 247 15.51 -12.33 3.62
N TYR A 248 14.48 -12.84 4.30
CA TYR A 248 14.64 -13.81 5.36
C TYR A 248 15.08 -15.15 4.77
N ARG A 249 16.32 -15.59 5.05
CA ARG A 249 16.85 -16.87 4.55
C ARG A 249 17.07 -17.86 5.69
N PRO A 250 16.10 -18.74 6.00
CA PRO A 250 16.31 -19.77 6.99
C PRO A 250 17.39 -20.78 6.51
N ARG A 251 18.38 -21.06 7.35
CA ARG A 251 19.18 -22.28 7.37
C ARG A 251 18.74 -23.06 8.62
N ASN A 252 18.20 -24.26 8.47
CA ASN A 252 17.61 -25.03 9.57
C ASN A 252 16.59 -24.20 10.37
N ASP A 253 15.62 -23.59 9.69
CA ASP A 253 14.59 -22.70 10.26
C ASP A 253 15.07 -21.40 10.92
N GLN A 254 16.36 -21.04 10.81
CA GLN A 254 16.90 -19.79 11.35
C GLN A 254 17.62 -18.91 10.30
N PRO A 255 17.41 -17.59 10.31
CA PRO A 255 18.00 -16.70 9.31
C PRO A 255 19.53 -16.72 9.38
N ALA A 256 20.20 -16.58 8.23
CA ALA A 256 21.67 -16.49 8.21
C ALA A 256 22.15 -15.39 9.17
N LYS A 257 23.14 -15.71 10.03
CA LYS A 257 23.54 -14.89 11.21
C LYS A 257 23.76 -13.40 10.90
N SER A 258 24.28 -13.06 9.72
CA SER A 258 24.51 -11.66 9.31
C SER A 258 23.22 -10.88 9.03
N PHE A 259 22.18 -11.53 8.49
CA PHE A 259 20.87 -10.89 8.28
C PHE A 259 20.04 -10.86 9.55
N LEU A 260 20.13 -11.90 10.39
CA LEU A 260 19.45 -11.94 11.69
C LEU A 260 19.82 -10.73 12.55
N ARG A 261 21.11 -10.41 12.62
CA ARG A 261 21.59 -9.22 13.36
C ARG A 261 20.91 -7.94 12.89
N TRP A 262 20.72 -7.75 11.58
CA TRP A 262 20.03 -6.57 11.06
C TRP A 262 18.53 -6.59 11.35
N ILE A 263 17.87 -7.74 11.23
CA ILE A 263 16.46 -7.90 11.58
C ILE A 263 16.25 -7.52 13.04
N ASP A 264 17.06 -8.07 13.94
CA ASP A 264 16.98 -7.77 15.37
C ASP A 264 17.27 -6.30 15.65
N THR A 265 18.31 -5.72 15.03
CA THR A 265 18.63 -4.29 15.19
C THR A 265 17.49 -3.39 14.70
N ILE A 266 16.84 -3.73 13.59
CA ILE A 266 15.70 -2.97 13.07
C ILE A 266 14.49 -3.13 13.99
N ARG A 267 14.21 -4.34 14.46
CA ARG A 267 13.14 -4.62 15.42
C ARG A 267 13.34 -3.84 16.71
N ASP A 268 14.55 -3.81 17.24
CA ASP A 268 14.90 -3.05 18.44
C ASP A 268 14.66 -1.55 18.22
N GLU A 269 15.07 -1.00 17.07
CA GLU A 269 14.80 0.41 16.73
C GLU A 269 13.29 0.71 16.64
N VAL A 270 12.50 -0.23 16.08
CA VAL A 270 11.04 -0.10 16.03
C VAL A 270 10.46 -0.06 17.45
N ASN A 271 10.87 -0.97 18.32
CA ASN A 271 10.30 -1.11 19.68
C ASN A 271 10.81 -0.05 20.66
N ILE A 272 12.04 0.44 20.52
CA ILE A 272 12.67 1.39 21.46
C ILE A 272 12.45 2.84 21.01
N THR A 273 12.37 3.10 19.71
CA THR A 273 12.26 4.47 19.18
C THR A 273 10.92 4.72 18.50
N LEU A 274 10.58 3.96 17.46
CA LEU A 274 9.41 4.28 16.62
C LEU A 274 8.10 4.15 17.40
N VAL A 275 7.85 2.98 17.99
CA VAL A 275 6.61 2.66 18.71
C VAL A 275 6.36 3.61 19.88
N PRO A 276 7.31 3.86 20.80
CA PRO A 276 7.10 4.84 21.88
C PRO A 276 6.83 6.26 21.37
N SER A 277 7.40 6.63 20.22
CA SER A 277 7.16 7.93 19.61
C SER A 277 5.76 8.03 18.99
N LEU A 278 5.29 6.97 18.33
CA LEU A 278 3.95 6.90 17.75
C LEU A 278 2.86 6.78 18.84
N GLN A 279 3.16 6.11 19.95
CA GLN A 279 2.23 6.00 21.09
C GLN A 279 1.89 7.36 21.69
N LYS A 280 2.87 8.28 21.77
CA LYS A 280 2.66 9.66 22.25
C LYS A 280 1.68 10.47 21.40
N ILE A 281 1.47 10.07 20.15
CA ILE A 281 0.59 10.76 19.19
C ILE A 281 -0.61 9.92 18.75
N GLY A 282 -0.85 8.78 19.41
CA GLY A 282 -1.99 7.89 19.13
C GLY A 282 -1.92 7.16 17.79
N CYS A 283 -0.73 7.00 17.20
CA CYS A 283 -0.53 6.44 15.85
C CYS A 283 0.02 4.99 15.86
N VAL A 284 -0.32 4.19 16.87
CA VAL A 284 0.14 2.80 16.99
C VAL A 284 -0.96 1.92 17.54
N ILE A 285 -1.01 0.67 17.05
CA ILE A 285 -1.97 -0.33 17.53
C ILE A 285 -1.70 -0.66 19.00
N ASP A 286 -2.74 -1.05 19.73
CA ASP A 286 -2.58 -1.56 21.09
C ASP A 286 -1.69 -2.81 21.12
N GLU A 287 -0.65 -2.78 21.95
CA GLU A 287 0.36 -3.83 22.04
C GLU A 287 -0.23 -5.15 22.59
N SER A 288 -1.20 -5.08 23.49
CA SER A 288 -1.83 -6.28 24.07
C SER A 288 -2.65 -7.02 23.01
N ARG A 289 -3.38 -6.27 22.17
CA ARG A 289 -4.11 -6.79 21.01
C ARG A 289 -3.15 -7.42 20.01
N LEU A 290 -2.06 -6.73 19.67
CA LEU A 290 -1.05 -7.22 18.74
C LEU A 290 -0.39 -8.51 19.24
N SER A 291 0.06 -8.53 20.49
CA SER A 291 0.73 -9.68 21.12
C SER A 291 -0.17 -10.91 21.15
N LYS A 292 -1.47 -10.74 21.43
CA LYS A 292 -2.45 -11.84 21.40
C LYS A 292 -2.59 -12.45 19.99
N ILE A 293 -2.56 -11.63 18.96
CA ILE A 293 -2.67 -12.07 17.55
C ILE A 293 -1.37 -12.76 17.09
N LEU A 294 -0.21 -12.29 17.55
CA LEU A 294 1.09 -12.86 17.17
C LEU A 294 1.48 -14.12 17.98
N GLY A 295 0.87 -14.33 19.16
CA GLY A 295 1.26 -15.32 20.17
C GLY A 295 1.25 -16.81 19.77
N GLY A 296 0.95 -17.15 18.52
CA GLY A 296 1.05 -18.51 17.96
C GLY A 296 1.88 -18.62 16.68
N ALA A 297 2.43 -17.51 16.17
CA ALA A 297 3.07 -17.45 14.85
C ALA A 297 4.61 -17.55 14.88
N GLY A 298 5.22 -17.63 16.07
CA GLY A 298 6.69 -17.57 16.21
C GLY A 298 7.29 -16.21 15.84
N LEU A 299 6.46 -15.17 15.77
CA LEU A 299 6.84 -13.79 15.44
C LEU A 299 7.05 -12.98 16.73
N GLN A 300 7.89 -11.94 16.64
CA GLN A 300 8.12 -10.99 17.73
C GLN A 300 7.15 -9.81 17.61
N CYS A 301 7.05 -9.01 18.68
CA CYS A 301 6.16 -7.84 18.69
C CYS A 301 6.44 -6.91 17.51
N TYR A 302 5.38 -6.47 16.82
CA TYR A 302 5.41 -5.67 15.59
C TYR A 302 6.05 -6.34 14.35
N ASP A 303 6.32 -7.65 14.36
CA ASP A 303 6.68 -8.40 13.14
C ASP A 303 5.43 -9.09 12.58
N LEU A 304 4.94 -8.64 11.43
CA LEU A 304 3.75 -9.20 10.78
C LEU A 304 4.07 -10.40 9.88
N ALA A 305 5.27 -10.45 9.31
CA ALA A 305 5.74 -11.56 8.49
C ALA A 305 7.25 -11.48 8.25
N HIS A 306 7.86 -12.64 8.01
CA HIS A 306 9.19 -12.77 7.46
C HIS A 306 9.08 -13.38 6.07
N ILE A 307 9.51 -12.64 5.05
CA ILE A 307 9.40 -13.02 3.65
C ILE A 307 10.80 -13.30 3.10
N SER A 308 10.98 -14.50 2.55
CA SER A 308 12.22 -14.91 1.89
C SER A 308 12.36 -14.28 0.50
N ASP A 309 13.54 -14.40 -0.09
CA ASP A 309 13.76 -13.93 -1.46
C ASP A 309 12.95 -14.80 -2.44
N PHE A 310 12.25 -14.15 -3.36
CA PHE A 310 11.41 -14.80 -4.36
C PHE A 310 12.22 -15.57 -5.42
N ASN A 311 13.54 -15.40 -5.48
CA ASN A 311 14.43 -16.08 -6.43
C ASN A 311 13.92 -15.95 -7.88
N SER A 312 14.10 -16.98 -8.71
CA SER A 312 13.61 -16.99 -10.10
C SER A 312 12.10 -17.10 -10.24
N LEU A 313 11.34 -17.39 -9.17
CA LEU A 313 9.87 -17.43 -9.23
C LEU A 313 9.27 -16.05 -9.52
N ILE A 314 9.95 -14.96 -9.15
CA ILE A 314 9.45 -13.60 -9.42
C ILE A 314 9.32 -13.31 -10.92
N ALA A 315 10.22 -13.85 -11.74
CA ALA A 315 10.18 -13.67 -13.19
C ALA A 315 8.95 -14.37 -13.79
N ILE A 316 8.63 -15.57 -13.31
CA ILE A 316 7.45 -16.33 -13.74
C ILE A 316 6.16 -15.61 -13.29
N SER A 317 6.15 -15.12 -12.04
CA SER A 317 5.05 -14.34 -11.46
C SER A 317 4.73 -13.09 -12.27
N GLN A 318 5.76 -12.32 -12.65
CA GLN A 318 5.61 -11.14 -13.50
C GLN A 318 5.09 -11.50 -14.90
N GLN A 319 5.51 -12.63 -15.45
CA GLN A 319 5.06 -13.08 -16.77
C GLN A 319 3.58 -13.48 -16.79
N LEU A 320 3.09 -14.01 -15.68
CA LEU A 320 1.74 -14.53 -15.59
C LEU A 320 0.77 -13.61 -14.85
N GLU A 321 1.23 -12.43 -14.41
CA GLU A 321 0.42 -11.42 -13.70
C GLU A 321 -0.24 -12.00 -12.44
N LYS A 322 0.46 -12.94 -11.77
CA LYS A 322 -0.02 -13.69 -10.60
C LYS A 322 1.04 -13.67 -9.51
N PRO A 323 0.67 -13.66 -8.22
CA PRO A 323 1.63 -13.84 -7.14
C PRO A 323 2.25 -15.23 -7.23
N ILE A 324 3.43 -15.38 -6.66
CA ILE A 324 4.21 -16.61 -6.75
C ILE A 324 3.43 -17.80 -6.19
N PHE A 325 2.71 -17.59 -5.09
CA PHE A 325 1.91 -18.64 -4.45
C PHE A 325 0.67 -19.08 -5.24
N ALA A 326 0.26 -18.32 -6.27
CA ALA A 326 -0.84 -18.69 -7.16
C ALA A 326 -0.38 -19.39 -8.46
N LEU A 327 0.93 -19.57 -8.65
CA LEU A 327 1.48 -20.28 -9.81
C LEU A 327 1.16 -21.77 -9.73
N THR A 328 0.66 -22.35 -10.81
CA THR A 328 0.42 -23.79 -10.92
C THR A 328 1.71 -24.57 -11.21
N ASP A 329 1.69 -25.88 -10.96
CA ASP A 329 2.83 -26.76 -11.27
C ASP A 329 3.18 -26.73 -12.77
N GLU A 330 2.17 -26.66 -13.63
CA GLU A 330 2.35 -26.57 -15.07
C GLU A 330 2.99 -25.26 -15.50
N GLU A 331 2.58 -24.13 -14.91
CA GLU A 331 3.18 -22.82 -15.17
C GLU A 331 4.66 -22.77 -14.74
N ILE A 332 5.02 -23.34 -13.59
CA ILE A 332 6.41 -23.42 -13.12
C ILE A 332 7.27 -24.22 -14.12
N LYS A 333 6.77 -25.36 -14.59
CA LYS A 333 7.48 -26.21 -15.58
C LYS A 333 7.65 -25.51 -16.92
N THR A 334 6.55 -25.01 -17.47
CA THR A 334 6.48 -24.57 -18.87
C THR A 334 7.06 -23.17 -19.07
N VAL A 335 6.72 -22.23 -18.19
CA VAL A 335 7.17 -20.84 -18.27
C VAL A 335 8.54 -20.69 -17.64
N GLY A 336 8.76 -21.31 -16.46
CA GLY A 336 10.06 -21.31 -15.79
C GLY A 336 11.13 -22.12 -16.51
N LYS A 337 10.73 -23.09 -17.35
CA LYS A 337 11.61 -24.07 -18.01
C LYS A 337 12.50 -24.80 -17.00
N VAL A 338 11.95 -25.10 -15.82
CA VAL A 338 12.65 -25.73 -14.70
C VAL A 338 12.20 -27.19 -14.57
N PHE A 339 13.15 -28.09 -14.38
CA PHE A 339 12.92 -29.54 -14.30
C PHE A 339 13.72 -30.16 -13.15
N GLY A 340 13.26 -31.34 -12.70
CA GLY A 340 13.99 -32.14 -11.71
C GLY A 340 14.04 -31.45 -10.34
N HIS A 341 15.19 -31.51 -9.65
CA HIS A 341 15.32 -31.03 -8.28
C HIS A 341 15.03 -29.52 -8.11
N ALA A 342 15.34 -28.72 -9.13
CA ALA A 342 15.04 -27.29 -9.11
C ALA A 342 13.53 -26.99 -9.15
N GLU A 343 12.75 -27.86 -9.81
CA GLU A 343 11.29 -27.75 -9.89
C GLU A 343 10.66 -28.02 -8.52
N GLU A 344 11.09 -29.10 -7.85
CA GLU A 344 10.62 -29.43 -6.49
C GLU A 344 10.95 -28.32 -5.49
N THR A 345 12.18 -27.77 -5.55
CA THR A 345 12.57 -26.63 -4.72
C THR A 345 11.67 -25.41 -4.95
N MET A 346 11.25 -25.16 -6.20
CA MET A 346 10.34 -24.08 -6.54
C MET A 346 8.93 -24.31 -6.00
N LYS A 347 8.41 -25.54 -6.06
CA LYS A 347 7.11 -25.91 -5.49
C LYS A 347 7.08 -25.77 -3.97
N ASP A 348 8.16 -26.18 -3.31
CA ASP A 348 8.32 -26.01 -1.86
C ASP A 348 8.35 -24.52 -1.50
N SER A 349 9.15 -23.73 -2.22
CA SER A 349 9.21 -22.28 -2.03
C SER A 349 7.85 -21.61 -2.26
N ARG A 350 7.12 -21.99 -3.31
CA ARG A 350 5.76 -21.52 -3.58
C ARG A 350 4.83 -21.80 -2.39
N SER A 351 4.84 -23.03 -1.89
CA SER A 351 3.98 -23.47 -0.78
C SER A 351 4.31 -22.72 0.52
N ASN A 352 5.60 -22.47 0.77
CA ASN A 352 6.03 -21.62 1.89
C ASN A 352 5.52 -20.19 1.75
N PHE A 353 5.60 -19.58 0.55
CA PHE A 353 5.06 -18.25 0.32
C PHE A 353 3.55 -18.19 0.52
N LEU A 354 2.80 -19.23 0.12
CA LEU A 354 1.36 -19.32 0.37
C LEU A 354 1.06 -19.22 1.87
N GLY A 355 1.73 -20.04 2.69
CA GLY A 355 1.54 -20.01 4.15
C GLY A 355 1.91 -18.67 4.78
N VAL A 356 3.00 -18.04 4.32
CA VAL A 356 3.43 -16.71 4.81
C VAL A 356 2.40 -15.64 4.51
N PHE A 357 1.89 -15.57 3.27
CA PHE A 357 0.93 -14.54 2.86
C PHE A 357 -0.49 -14.79 3.37
N GLN A 358 -0.93 -16.04 3.48
CA GLN A 358 -2.19 -16.40 4.16
C GLN A 358 -2.14 -15.95 5.63
N GLY A 359 -1.09 -16.33 6.36
CA GLY A 359 -0.93 -15.88 7.74
C GLY A 359 -0.83 -14.35 7.87
N LEU A 360 -0.15 -13.68 6.93
CA LEU A 360 -0.07 -12.21 6.92
C LEU A 360 -1.46 -11.59 6.73
N ALA A 361 -2.24 -12.09 5.76
CA ALA A 361 -3.60 -11.63 5.50
C ALA A 361 -4.49 -11.84 6.73
N GLU A 362 -4.46 -13.02 7.37
CA GLU A 362 -5.20 -13.31 8.60
C GLU A 362 -4.86 -12.31 9.72
N ARG A 363 -3.57 -12.04 9.94
CA ARG A 363 -3.12 -11.06 10.93
C ARG A 363 -3.62 -9.65 10.60
N VAL A 364 -3.52 -9.22 9.35
CA VAL A 364 -4.06 -7.92 8.91
C VAL A 364 -5.57 -7.85 9.14
N LEU A 365 -6.33 -8.90 8.81
CA LEU A 365 -7.77 -8.96 9.07
C LEU A 365 -8.08 -8.84 10.57
N MET A 366 -7.38 -9.59 11.42
CA MET A 366 -7.58 -9.55 12.88
C MET A 366 -7.19 -8.20 13.50
N LEU A 367 -6.16 -7.54 12.99
CA LEU A 367 -5.68 -6.25 13.50
C LEU A 367 -6.55 -5.07 13.06
N THR A 368 -7.22 -5.20 11.93
CA THR A 368 -8.03 -4.12 11.33
C THR A 368 -9.52 -4.30 11.54
N ASN A 369 -9.98 -5.39 12.17
CA ASN A 369 -11.38 -5.66 12.50
C ASN A 369 -11.91 -4.96 13.75
#